data_AF-A0A7J8S7X1-F1
#
_entry.id   AF-A0A7J8S7X1-F1
#
_cell.length_a   1.000
_cell.length_b   1.000
_cell.length_c   1.000
_cell.angle_alpha   90.00
_cell.angle_beta   90.00
_cell.angle_gamma   90.00
#
_symmetry.space_group_name_H-M   'P 1'
#
loop_
_entity.id
_entity.type
_entity.pdbx_description
1 polymer ?
#
loop_
_entity_poly.entity_id
_entity_poly.type
_entity_poly.pdbx_seq_one_letter_code
_entity_poly.pdbx_strand_id
1 'polypeptide(L)'
;MGAATSLYSATCFTHGKYENGNPYPAKLSAVVGLSGWLPCSKTLKNKIGQDEAARRAASLPILLCHGKGDDVVPHKFGEKSSRALSSNGFQDTTFKSYSGLGHYTIPEEMDEVCAWLTSKLGLEGRSA
;
A
#
# COMPACT_ATOMS: atom_id res chain seq x y z
N MET A 1 -13.23 1.75 -0.09
CA MET A 1 -12.91 1.73 1.37
C MET A 1 -11.90 0.64 1.75
N GLY A 2 -12.00 -0.60 1.26
CA GLY A 2 -11.07 -1.68 1.65
C GLY A 2 -9.58 -1.36 1.44
N ALA A 3 -9.24 -0.68 0.34
CA ALA A 3 -7.87 -0.20 0.09
C ALA A 3 -7.33 0.72 1.20
N ALA A 4 -8.18 1.57 1.80
CA ALA A 4 -7.76 2.43 2.90
C ALA A 4 -7.44 1.63 4.18
N THR A 5 -8.24 0.60 4.47
CA THR A 5 -7.98 -0.32 5.59
C THR A 5 -6.71 -1.15 5.38
N SER A 6 -6.47 -1.58 4.13
CA SER A 6 -5.24 -2.27 3.72
C SER A 6 -4.00 -1.40 3.97
N LEU A 7 -4.01 -0.16 3.48
CA LEU A 7 -2.91 0.78 3.69
C LEU A 7 -2.74 1.20 5.16
N TYR A 8 -3.82 1.37 5.90
CA TYR A 8 -3.76 1.59 7.35
C TYR A 8 -3.08 0.42 8.07
N SER A 9 -3.44 -0.81 7.71
CA SER A 9 -2.82 -2.02 8.25
C SER A 9 -1.32 -2.06 8.00
N ALA A 10 -0.85 -1.61 6.82
CA ALA A 10 0.57 -1.43 6.53
C ALA A 10 1.24 -0.52 7.56
N THR A 11 0.64 0.64 7.83
CA THR A 11 1.20 1.60 8.80
C THR A 11 1.18 1.09 10.24
N CYS A 12 0.15 0.34 10.64
CA CYS A 12 0.09 -0.29 11.96
C CYS A 12 1.13 -1.41 12.10
N PHE A 13 1.30 -2.24 11.07
CA PHE A 13 2.32 -3.28 11.03
C PHE A 13 3.73 -2.70 11.14
N THR A 14 4.06 -1.66 10.36
CA THR A 14 5.38 -1.04 10.43
C THR A 14 5.59 -0.37 11.78
N HIS A 15 4.60 0.33 12.31
CA HIS A 15 4.64 0.89 13.66
C HIS A 15 4.72 -0.18 14.77
N GLY A 16 4.20 -1.38 14.52
CA GLY A 16 4.11 -2.49 15.48
C GLY A 16 2.89 -2.44 16.39
N LYS A 17 2.01 -1.45 16.23
CA LYS A 17 0.81 -1.25 17.04
C LYS A 17 -0.26 -0.46 16.30
N TYR A 18 -1.50 -0.58 16.78
CA TYR A 18 -2.64 0.25 16.38
C TYR A 18 -2.57 1.62 17.05
N GLU A 19 -3.43 2.57 16.63
CA GLU A 19 -3.51 3.90 17.24
C GLU A 19 -3.90 3.88 18.73
N ASN A 20 -4.67 2.88 19.16
CA ASN A 20 -5.06 2.73 20.57
C ASN A 20 -3.93 2.15 21.44
N GLY A 21 -2.74 1.92 20.89
CA GLY A 21 -1.57 1.42 21.61
C GLY A 21 -1.45 -0.10 21.64
N ASN A 22 -2.49 -0.86 21.27
CA ASN A 22 -2.44 -2.31 21.25
C ASN A 22 -1.47 -2.83 20.19
N PRO A 23 -0.70 -3.90 20.46
CA PRO A 23 0.25 -4.45 19.50
C PRO A 23 -0.47 -4.94 18.24
N TYR A 24 0.17 -4.76 17.08
CA TYR A 24 -0.33 -5.28 15.81
C TYR A 24 0.14 -6.74 15.66
N PRO A 25 -0.76 -7.74 15.65
CA PRO A 25 -0.38 -9.14 15.87
C PRO A 25 0.12 -9.83 14.59
N ALA A 26 -0.25 -9.33 13.41
CA ALA A 26 0.03 -9.99 12.15
C ALA A 26 1.36 -9.52 11.54
N LYS A 27 2.04 -10.42 10.84
CA LYS A 27 3.18 -10.08 9.97
C LYS A 27 2.67 -9.93 8.55
N LEU A 28 2.94 -8.79 7.93
CA LEU A 28 2.55 -8.53 6.54
C LEU A 28 3.75 -8.70 5.62
N SER A 29 3.55 -9.42 4.52
CA SER A 29 4.58 -9.67 3.49
C SER A 29 4.41 -8.78 2.26
N ALA A 30 3.20 -8.30 1.99
CA ALA A 30 2.88 -7.39 0.90
C ALA A 30 1.52 -6.71 1.18
N VAL A 31 1.32 -5.51 0.63
CA VAL A 31 0.06 -4.75 0.76
C VAL A 31 -0.37 -4.21 -0.60
N VAL A 32 -1.66 -4.35 -0.92
CA VAL A 32 -2.26 -3.82 -2.15
C VAL A 32 -3.41 -2.87 -1.81
N GLY A 33 -3.49 -1.75 -2.52
CA GLY A 33 -4.59 -0.80 -2.45
C GLY A 33 -5.03 -0.35 -3.84
N LEU A 34 -6.23 -0.75 -4.26
CA LEU A 34 -6.84 -0.36 -5.53
C LEU A 34 -7.88 0.74 -5.29
N SER A 35 -7.79 1.84 -6.05
CA SER A 35 -8.75 2.96 -6.05
C SER A 35 -9.06 3.49 -4.64
N GLY A 36 -7.99 3.79 -3.89
CA GLY A 36 -8.05 4.06 -2.44
C GLY A 36 -7.30 5.30 -1.98
N TRP A 37 -7.13 5.41 -0.66
CA TRP A 37 -6.35 6.47 -0.03
C TRP A 37 -5.71 5.96 1.27
N LEU A 38 -4.65 6.63 1.72
CA LEU A 38 -4.00 6.39 3.00
C LEU A 38 -4.69 7.22 4.10
N PRO A 39 -5.42 6.61 5.04
CA PRO A 39 -5.93 7.32 6.20
C PRO A 39 -4.78 7.69 7.15
N CYS A 40 -5.01 8.71 7.98
CA CYS A 40 -4.06 9.13 9.02
C CYS A 40 -2.65 9.49 8.51
N SER A 41 -2.50 9.86 7.24
CA SER A 41 -1.20 10.19 6.61
C SER A 41 -0.42 11.30 7.35
N LYS A 42 -1.13 12.26 7.97
CA LYS A 42 -0.51 13.35 8.76
C LYS A 42 0.24 12.87 10.00
N THR A 43 -0.18 11.75 10.61
CA THR A 43 0.44 11.23 11.83
C THR A 43 1.52 10.18 11.55
N LEU A 44 1.70 9.80 10.27
CA LEU A 44 2.63 8.75 9.87
C LEU A 44 4.09 9.04 10.25
N LYS A 45 4.53 10.30 10.08
CA LYS A 45 5.89 10.73 10.42
C LYS A 45 6.27 10.44 11.88
N ASN A 46 5.30 10.62 12.78
CA ASN A 46 5.51 10.41 14.22
C ASN A 46 5.62 8.92 14.58
N LYS A 47 5.26 8.01 13.66
CA LYS A 47 5.18 6.56 13.90
C LYS A 47 6.43 5.79 13.44
N ILE A 48 7.17 6.33 12.47
CA ILE A 48 8.27 5.63 11.79
C ILE A 48 9.67 6.01 12.34
N GLY A 49 9.73 6.90 13.33
CA GLY A 49 11.00 7.38 13.93
C GLY A 49 11.76 6.38 14.83
N GLN A 50 11.43 5.09 14.82
CA GLN A 50 12.15 4.05 15.58
C GLN A 50 12.85 3.09 14.60
N ASP A 51 14.08 2.66 14.91
CA ASP A 51 14.93 1.86 14.00
C ASP A 51 14.25 0.61 13.44
N GLU A 52 13.45 -0.09 14.26
CA GLU A 52 12.69 -1.28 13.84
C GLU A 52 11.51 -0.93 12.93
N ALA A 53 10.82 0.18 13.21
CA ALA A 53 9.69 0.63 12.40
C ALA A 53 10.16 1.13 11.02
N ALA A 54 11.29 1.85 10.99
CA ALA A 54 11.93 2.28 9.76
C ALA A 54 12.36 1.09 8.89
N ARG A 55 12.97 0.05 9.48
CA ARG A 55 13.34 -1.17 8.75
C ARG A 55 12.12 -1.89 8.17
N ARG A 56 11.05 -2.07 8.94
CA ARG A 56 9.81 -2.67 8.44
C ARG A 56 9.17 -1.84 7.32
N ALA A 57 9.19 -0.51 7.43
CA ALA A 57 8.66 0.36 6.38
C ALA A 57 9.47 0.24 5.09
N ALA A 58 10.81 0.26 5.19
CA ALA A 58 11.70 0.17 4.04
C ALA A 58 11.54 -1.13 3.26
N SER A 59 11.27 -2.25 3.94
CA SER A 59 11.21 -3.58 3.31
C SER A 59 9.80 -4.04 2.92
N LEU A 60 8.73 -3.39 3.39
CA LEU A 60 7.36 -3.81 3.08
C LEU A 60 6.96 -3.39 1.66
N PRO A 61 6.70 -4.34 0.75
CA PRO A 61 6.21 -4.03 -0.59
C PRO A 61 4.77 -3.52 -0.54
N ILE A 62 4.52 -2.37 -1.16
CA ILE A 62 3.17 -1.79 -1.28
C ILE A 62 2.88 -1.46 -2.74
N LEU A 63 1.77 -1.99 -3.28
CA LEU A 63 1.23 -1.61 -4.58
C LEU A 63 -0.02 -0.75 -4.40
N LEU A 64 -0.03 0.41 -5.03
CA LEU A 64 -1.19 1.26 -5.17
C LEU A 64 -1.56 1.37 -6.66
N CYS A 65 -2.82 1.13 -6.98
CA CYS A 65 -3.36 1.32 -8.33
C CYS A 65 -4.51 2.31 -8.28
N HIS A 66 -4.61 3.20 -9.26
CA HIS A 66 -5.69 4.19 -9.29
C HIS A 66 -6.05 4.60 -10.71
N GLY A 67 -7.35 4.66 -11.00
CA GLY A 67 -7.85 5.21 -12.25
C GLY A 67 -7.84 6.73 -12.28
N LYS A 68 -7.40 7.34 -13.40
CA LYS A 68 -7.44 8.80 -13.56
C LYS A 68 -8.87 9.34 -13.74
N GLY A 69 -9.81 8.48 -14.14
CA GLY A 69 -11.23 8.79 -14.30
C GLY A 69 -12.08 8.45 -13.07
N ASP A 70 -11.46 8.12 -11.93
CA ASP A 70 -12.18 7.78 -10.69
C ASP A 70 -12.92 9.02 -10.15
N ASP A 71 -14.26 8.92 -10.18
CA ASP A 71 -15.22 9.94 -9.77
C ASP A 71 -15.70 9.77 -8.31
N VAL A 72 -15.39 8.63 -7.67
CA VAL A 72 -15.77 8.34 -6.28
C VAL A 72 -14.62 8.68 -5.32
N VAL A 73 -13.41 8.21 -5.64
CA VAL A 73 -12.17 8.53 -4.92
C VAL A 73 -11.23 9.23 -5.90
N PRO A 74 -11.18 10.57 -5.91
CA PRO A 74 -10.35 11.30 -6.85
C PRO A 74 -8.90 10.82 -6.88
N HIS A 75 -8.36 10.56 -8.08
CA HIS A 75 -7.00 10.04 -8.33
C HIS A 75 -5.90 10.75 -7.52
N LYS A 76 -6.03 12.06 -7.29
CA LYS A 76 -5.13 12.86 -6.43
C LYS A 76 -4.95 12.29 -5.02
N PHE A 77 -5.91 11.54 -4.49
CA PHE A 77 -5.81 10.88 -3.19
C PHE A 77 -4.89 9.66 -3.26
N GLY A 78 -4.94 8.86 -4.33
CA GLY A 78 -3.95 7.82 -4.60
C GLY A 78 -2.54 8.39 -4.67
N GLU A 79 -2.34 9.46 -5.45
CA GLU A 79 -1.02 10.12 -5.57
C GLU A 79 -0.52 10.67 -4.22
N LYS A 80 -1.38 11.35 -3.47
CA LYS A 80 -1.03 11.87 -2.13
C LYS A 80 -0.68 10.75 -1.17
N SER A 81 -1.34 9.61 -1.28
CA SER A 81 -1.09 8.43 -0.45
C SER A 81 0.27 7.81 -0.77
N SER A 82 0.57 7.61 -2.06
CA SER A 82 1.89 7.14 -2.51
C SER A 82 3.00 8.09 -2.04
N ARG A 83 2.86 9.41 -2.27
CA ARG A 83 3.85 10.39 -1.79
C ARG A 83 4.02 10.35 -0.28
N ALA A 84 2.94 10.25 0.49
CA ALA A 84 3.01 10.16 1.94
C ALA A 84 3.75 8.90 2.41
N LEU A 85 3.53 7.75 1.76
CA LEU A 85 4.27 6.51 2.06
C LEU A 85 5.76 6.68 1.75
N SER A 86 6.11 7.10 0.53
CA SER A 86 7.51 7.25 0.12
C SER A 86 8.27 8.27 0.97
N SER A 87 7.66 9.42 1.28
CA SER A 87 8.28 10.45 2.15
C SER A 87 8.47 10.01 3.60
N ASN A 88 7.84 8.91 4.04
CA ASN A 88 7.97 8.37 5.38
C ASN A 88 8.69 7.00 5.40
N GLY A 89 9.50 6.70 4.38
CA GLY A 89 10.42 5.56 4.41
C GLY A 89 9.85 4.25 3.88
N PHE A 90 8.65 4.21 3.30
CA PHE A 90 8.16 3.06 2.56
C PHE A 90 8.79 3.02 1.16
N GLN A 91 10.03 2.55 1.11
CA GLN A 91 10.87 2.61 -0.08
C GLN A 91 10.38 1.69 -1.20
N ASP A 92 9.79 0.54 -0.87
CA ASP A 92 9.22 -0.41 -1.84
C ASP A 92 7.73 -0.13 -2.14
N THR A 93 7.42 1.15 -2.45
CA THR A 93 6.07 1.58 -2.85
C THR A 93 6.00 1.77 -4.35
N THR A 94 5.07 1.07 -5.01
CA THR A 94 4.76 1.24 -6.44
C THR A 94 3.38 1.91 -6.59
N PHE A 95 3.28 2.95 -7.41
CA PHE A 95 2.01 3.59 -7.77
C PHE A 95 1.75 3.48 -9.27
N LYS A 96 0.64 2.85 -9.65
CA LYS A 96 0.22 2.68 -11.04
C LYS A 96 -1.04 3.48 -11.33
N SER A 97 -1.04 4.16 -12.47
CA SER A 97 -2.13 5.03 -12.90
C SER A 97 -2.67 4.59 -14.24
N TYR A 98 -4.00 4.48 -14.36
CA TYR A 98 -4.66 4.01 -15.56
C TYR A 98 -5.48 5.13 -16.22
N SER A 99 -5.11 5.49 -17.44
CA SER A 99 -5.76 6.54 -18.24
C SER A 99 -7.07 6.01 -18.85
N GLY A 100 -8.16 6.01 -18.09
CA GLY A 100 -9.48 5.53 -18.54
C GLY A 100 -10.24 4.70 -17.52
N LEU A 101 -9.57 4.28 -16.45
CA LEU A 101 -10.19 3.55 -15.34
C LEU A 101 -10.96 4.53 -14.43
N GLY A 102 -12.21 4.17 -14.10
CA GLY A 102 -13.06 4.83 -13.10
C GLY A 102 -12.97 4.15 -11.72
N HIS A 103 -14.05 4.18 -10.94
CA HIS A 103 -14.09 3.51 -9.62
C HIS A 103 -14.47 2.01 -9.72
N TYR A 104 -13.72 1.25 -10.51
CA TYR A 104 -13.86 -0.19 -10.68
C TYR A 104 -12.49 -0.80 -11.02
N THR A 105 -12.43 -2.10 -11.29
CA THR A 105 -11.20 -2.81 -11.70
C THR A 105 -11.29 -3.24 -13.15
N ILE A 106 -10.14 -3.35 -13.82
CA ILE A 106 -10.03 -3.85 -15.21
C ILE A 106 -9.05 -5.03 -15.30
N PRO A 107 -9.17 -5.91 -16.31
CA PRO A 107 -8.28 -7.07 -16.46
C PRO A 107 -6.80 -6.69 -16.45
N GLU A 108 -6.43 -5.61 -17.13
CA GLU A 108 -5.04 -5.15 -17.22
C GLU A 108 -4.48 -4.77 -15.84
N GLU A 109 -5.29 -4.12 -15.00
CA GLU A 109 -4.91 -3.82 -13.60
C GLU A 109 -4.71 -5.11 -12.79
N MET A 110 -5.61 -6.08 -12.97
CA MET A 110 -5.56 -7.34 -12.24
C MET A 110 -4.39 -8.22 -12.67
N ASP A 111 -4.05 -8.24 -13.96
CA ASP A 111 -2.87 -8.95 -14.47
C ASP A 111 -1.59 -8.38 -13.86
N GLU A 112 -1.49 -7.06 -13.74
CA GLU A 112 -0.36 -6.40 -13.10
C GLU A 112 -0.30 -6.66 -11.59
N VAL A 113 -1.45 -6.72 -10.90
CA VAL A 113 -1.52 -7.13 -9.49
C VAL A 113 -1.04 -8.57 -9.32
N CYS A 114 -1.50 -9.49 -10.17
CA CYS A 114 -1.08 -10.88 -10.17
C CYS A 114 0.43 -11.02 -10.40
N ALA A 115 0.97 -10.36 -11.42
CA ALA A 115 2.40 -10.36 -11.71
C ALA A 115 3.22 -9.78 -10.55
N TRP A 116 2.77 -8.67 -9.97
CA TRP A 116 3.44 -8.03 -8.84
C TRP A 116 3.44 -8.93 -7.59
N LEU A 117 2.30 -9.54 -7.24
CA LEU A 117 2.23 -10.48 -6.11
C LEU A 117 3.10 -11.71 -6.35
N THR A 118 3.10 -12.26 -7.56
CA THR A 118 3.92 -13.41 -7.94
C THR A 118 5.40 -13.12 -7.71
N SER A 119 5.87 -11.95 -8.15
CA SER A 119 7.25 -11.50 -7.95
C SER A 119 7.57 -11.25 -6.47
N LYS A 120 6.75 -10.48 -5.74
CA LYS A 120 7.03 -10.09 -4.35
C LYS A 120 6.94 -11.24 -3.35
N LEU A 121 6.11 -12.24 -3.64
CA LEU A 121 5.90 -13.40 -2.77
C LEU A 121 6.66 -14.65 -3.25
N GLY A 122 7.41 -14.58 -4.35
CA GLY A 122 8.17 -15.70 -4.88
C GLY A 122 7.29 -16.89 -5.27
N LEU A 123 6.14 -16.61 -5.91
CA LEU A 123 5.15 -17.61 -6.30
C LEU A 123 5.40 -18.19 -7.70
N GLU A 124 6.49 -17.79 -8.36
CA GLU A 124 6.98 -18.47 -9.56
C GLU A 124 7.27 -19.91 -9.15
N GLY A 125 6.42 -20.84 -9.62
CA GLY A 125 6.48 -22.23 -9.20
C GLY A 125 7.90 -22.77 -9.29
N ARG A 126 8.34 -23.52 -8.27
CA ARG A 126 9.46 -24.44 -8.45
C ARG A 126 9.03 -25.40 -9.57
N SER A 127 9.49 -25.17 -10.79
CA SER A 127 9.51 -26.20 -11.81
C SER A 127 10.37 -27.34 -11.24
N ALA A 128 9.70 -28.32 -10.65
CA ALA A 128 10.28 -29.60 -10.26
C ALA A 128 10.40 -30.49 -11.51
#